data_AF-A0A7C2F5S4-F1
#
_entry.id   AF-A0A7C2F5S4-F1
#
_cell.length_a   1.000
_cell.length_b   1.000
_cell.length_c   1.000
_cell.angle_alpha   90.00
_cell.angle_beta   90.00
_cell.angle_gamma   90.00
#
_symmetry.space_group_name_H-M   'P 1'
#
loop_
_entity.id
_entity.type
_entity.pdbx_description
1 polymer ?
#
loop_
_entity_poly.entity_id
_entity_poly.type
_entity_poly.pdbx_seq_one_letter_code
_entity_poly.pdbx_strand_id
1 'polypeptide(L)'
;MQDFRPQDLRYAKLVDRYSRYIKSPVLRLRFLNNTLNANPQQTRWTKLPLVGLLPERARLIAEVAKVLPPTEPAPVGLRITSLLYRIRYLVYGACIAMVLGAGVGLIYAVSKVVSGISTSTEAREIAPPGLSGSGAGAEAVRAIGSEAGLGLDRVWLAEQGDGYEFYSNGARVLTQFETGGPKRKFYRFSVEALAAGSDEAEPVTFPIGILYHLSESDLLPFADKYNSSLQDRSRALLEYARENELYNYIIDRFGRTYRIVRDEFAANHAGNSIWSDGDSLYVGLSPSFIGICFEGRSSGGAAIGPDGINEAQIYAARVLTAVLRSKYNIPDANCVTHGLVSINPSNRLMGYHTDWVAGFPFEAIGLSDKYKAEIVAISRFGFAYDRAYIAAAGGKTWPGLEKAEAALRESARRAARPVEDDRRAGWRSFQQAYRKQLAIASSQE
;
A
#
# COMPACT_ATOMS: atom_id res chain seq x y z
N MET A 1 12.44 1.60 -13.18
CA MET A 1 13.08 0.26 -13.23
C MET A 1 12.04 -0.75 -12.78
N GLN A 2 11.89 -1.89 -13.46
CA GLN A 2 10.94 -2.94 -13.05
C GLN A 2 11.36 -3.54 -11.70
N ASP A 3 10.47 -3.52 -10.71
CA ASP A 3 10.68 -4.15 -9.40
C ASP A 3 10.96 -5.65 -9.58
N PHE A 4 12.17 -6.08 -9.23
CA PHE A 4 12.54 -7.49 -9.19
C PHE A 4 11.96 -8.12 -7.93
N ARG A 5 10.90 -8.93 -8.05
CA ARG A 5 10.40 -9.69 -6.90
C ARG A 5 11.46 -10.71 -6.47
N PRO A 6 11.68 -10.95 -5.17
CA PRO A 6 12.64 -11.97 -4.71
C PRO A 6 12.30 -13.39 -5.19
N GLN A 7 11.02 -13.67 -5.49
CA GLN A 7 10.58 -14.91 -6.15
C GLN A 7 11.02 -14.97 -7.62
N ASP A 8 11.06 -13.83 -8.31
CA ASP A 8 11.56 -13.72 -9.69
C ASP A 8 13.06 -14.01 -9.76
N LEU A 9 13.84 -13.61 -8.75
CA LEU A 9 15.27 -13.93 -8.69
C LEU A 9 15.53 -15.44 -8.52
N ARG A 10 14.69 -16.15 -7.76
CA ARG A 10 14.82 -17.61 -7.59
C ARG A 10 14.39 -18.35 -8.84
N TYR A 11 13.27 -17.94 -9.46
CA TYR A 11 12.80 -18.51 -10.71
C TYR A 11 13.78 -18.23 -11.86
N ALA A 12 14.30 -16.99 -11.97
CA ALA A 12 15.32 -16.61 -12.94
C ALA A 12 16.61 -17.42 -12.80
N LYS A 13 17.11 -17.63 -11.56
CA LYS A 13 18.28 -18.51 -11.31
C LYS A 13 18.02 -19.95 -11.74
N LEU A 14 16.78 -20.41 -11.64
CA LEU A 14 16.39 -21.76 -11.99
C LEU A 14 16.25 -21.90 -13.52
N VAL A 15 15.61 -20.94 -14.19
CA VAL A 15 15.55 -20.82 -15.66
C VAL A 15 16.97 -20.74 -16.25
N ASP A 16 17.86 -19.91 -15.69
CA ASP A 16 19.26 -19.81 -16.11
C ASP A 16 19.95 -21.17 -16.02
N ARG A 17 19.83 -21.86 -14.88
CA ARG A 17 20.41 -23.19 -14.68
C ARG A 17 19.95 -24.19 -15.74
N TYR A 18 18.66 -24.21 -16.08
CA TYR A 18 18.12 -25.14 -17.08
C TYR A 18 18.47 -24.73 -18.53
N SER A 19 18.62 -23.43 -18.80
CA SER A 19 19.02 -22.94 -20.13
C SER A 19 20.42 -23.42 -20.54
N ARG A 20 21.31 -23.68 -19.56
CA ARG A 20 22.68 -24.19 -19.78
C ARG A 20 22.72 -25.56 -20.46
N TYR A 21 21.65 -26.36 -20.35
CA TYR A 21 21.55 -27.65 -21.02
C TYR A 21 21.20 -27.54 -22.52
N ILE A 22 20.79 -26.36 -22.99
CA ILE A 22 20.44 -26.12 -24.38
C ILE A 22 21.66 -25.56 -25.11
N LYS A 23 22.27 -26.36 -26.00
CA LYS A 23 23.48 -25.99 -26.76
C LYS A 23 23.18 -25.00 -27.90
N SER A 24 22.02 -25.13 -28.55
CA SER A 24 21.62 -24.25 -29.65
C SER A 24 21.16 -22.87 -29.14
N PRO A 25 21.78 -21.75 -29.58
CA PRO A 25 21.37 -20.40 -29.19
C PRO A 25 19.91 -20.10 -29.53
N VAL A 26 19.45 -20.57 -30.69
CA VAL A 26 18.07 -20.36 -31.17
C VAL A 26 17.06 -21.11 -30.29
N LEU A 27 17.35 -22.37 -29.92
CA LEU A 27 16.50 -23.14 -29.03
C LEU A 27 16.51 -22.60 -27.61
N ARG A 28 17.65 -22.05 -27.15
CA ARG A 28 17.76 -21.39 -25.86
C ARG A 28 16.88 -20.14 -25.82
N LEU A 29 16.91 -19.31 -26.87
CA LEU A 29 16.06 -18.11 -26.95
C LEU A 29 14.57 -18.48 -26.97
N ARG A 30 14.18 -19.52 -27.70
CA ARG A 30 12.81 -20.04 -27.73
C ARG A 30 12.36 -20.55 -26.36
N PHE A 31 13.23 -21.26 -25.64
CA PHE A 31 12.98 -21.70 -24.27
C PHE A 31 12.79 -20.52 -23.31
N LEU A 32 13.64 -19.48 -23.39
CA LEU A 32 13.52 -18.29 -22.54
C LEU A 32 12.22 -17.53 -22.82
N ASN A 33 11.86 -17.35 -24.09
CA ASN A 33 10.62 -16.67 -24.45
C ASN A 33 9.38 -17.44 -23.97
N ASN A 34 9.37 -18.77 -24.13
CA ASN A 34 8.27 -19.62 -23.65
C ASN A 34 8.14 -19.62 -22.12
N THR A 35 9.26 -19.55 -21.41
CA THR A 35 9.29 -19.55 -19.94
C THR A 35 8.96 -18.19 -19.32
N LEU A 36 9.21 -17.09 -20.04
CA LEU A 36 8.81 -15.73 -19.65
C LEU A 36 7.31 -15.48 -19.88
N ASN A 37 6.74 -15.97 -20.97
CA ASN A 37 5.30 -15.83 -21.27
C ASN A 37 4.42 -16.77 -20.43
N ALA A 38 5.02 -17.80 -19.84
CA ALA A 38 4.37 -18.73 -18.94
C ALA A 38 4.19 -18.10 -17.54
N ASN A 39 3.07 -17.41 -17.32
CA ASN A 39 2.74 -16.84 -16.01
C ASN A 39 2.73 -17.96 -14.93
N PRO A 40 3.56 -17.89 -13.87
CA PRO A 40 3.55 -18.88 -12.81
C PRO A 40 2.25 -18.75 -12.02
N GLN A 41 1.32 -19.70 -12.19
CA GLN A 41 0.14 -19.78 -11.34
C GLN A 41 0.60 -20.04 -9.89
N GLN A 42 0.41 -19.03 -9.04
CA GLN A 42 0.57 -19.17 -7.59
C GLN A 42 -0.47 -20.16 -7.05
N THR A 43 -0.09 -21.43 -6.96
CA THR A 43 -0.90 -22.43 -6.26
C THR A 43 -0.63 -22.32 -4.76
N ARG A 44 -1.65 -22.48 -3.91
CA ARG A 44 -1.55 -22.39 -2.43
C ARG A 44 -0.46 -23.28 -1.81
N TRP A 45 0.01 -24.27 -2.56
CA TRP A 45 1.03 -25.25 -2.16
C TRP A 45 2.48 -24.74 -2.29
N THR A 46 2.75 -23.59 -2.92
CA THR A 46 4.12 -23.04 -3.08
C THR A 46 4.73 -22.51 -1.78
N LYS A 47 3.96 -22.44 -0.68
CA LYS A 47 4.40 -21.96 0.63
C LYS A 47 5.12 -23.02 1.49
N LEU A 48 5.13 -24.29 1.08
CA LEU A 48 5.82 -25.36 1.82
C LEU A 48 7.31 -25.41 1.42
N PRO A 49 8.25 -25.35 2.38
CA PRO A 49 9.68 -25.45 2.10
C PRO A 49 10.00 -26.80 1.44
N LEU A 50 10.95 -26.80 0.49
CA LEU A 50 11.41 -27.94 -0.33
C LEU A 50 10.40 -28.51 -1.34
N VAL A 51 9.10 -28.54 -1.04
CA VAL A 51 8.07 -29.20 -1.87
C VAL A 51 7.39 -28.24 -2.85
N GLY A 52 7.25 -26.96 -2.47
CA GLY A 52 6.62 -25.93 -3.30
C GLY A 52 7.30 -25.69 -4.66
N LEU A 53 8.56 -26.12 -4.81
CA LEU A 53 9.38 -25.94 -6.02
C LEU A 53 9.24 -27.07 -7.05
N LEU A 54 8.60 -28.20 -6.70
CA LEU A 54 8.48 -29.35 -7.59
C LEU A 54 7.60 -29.09 -8.83
N PRO A 55 6.45 -28.39 -8.73
CA PRO A 55 5.62 -28.08 -9.90
C PRO A 55 6.33 -27.14 -10.89
N GLU A 56 7.02 -26.11 -10.38
CA GLU A 56 7.78 -25.16 -11.19
C GLU A 56 8.94 -25.83 -11.92
N ARG A 57 9.70 -26.67 -11.20
CA ARG A 57 10.76 -27.49 -11.80
C ARG A 57 10.20 -28.44 -12.84
N ALA A 58 9.10 -29.15 -12.56
CA ALA A 58 8.50 -30.09 -13.51
C ALA A 58 8.06 -29.40 -14.81
N ARG A 59 7.51 -28.18 -14.73
CA ARG A 59 7.14 -27.39 -15.91
C ARG A 59 8.35 -27.00 -16.74
N LEU A 60 9.40 -26.50 -16.09
CA LEU A 60 10.65 -26.14 -16.78
C LEU A 60 11.33 -27.36 -17.40
N ILE A 61 11.28 -28.51 -16.72
CA ILE A 61 11.76 -29.78 -17.25
C ILE A 61 10.96 -30.20 -18.49
N ALA A 62 9.64 -30.01 -18.50
CA ALA A 62 8.82 -30.30 -19.67
C ALA A 62 9.16 -29.37 -20.85
N GLU A 63 9.42 -28.09 -20.61
CA GLU A 63 9.86 -27.15 -21.66
C GLU A 63 11.28 -27.46 -22.17
N VAL A 64 12.22 -27.82 -21.28
CA VAL A 64 13.57 -28.26 -21.66
C VAL A 64 13.51 -29.55 -22.49
N ALA A 65 12.63 -30.49 -22.13
CA ALA A 65 12.49 -31.75 -22.85
C ALA A 65 12.04 -31.57 -24.32
N LYS A 66 11.29 -30.50 -24.64
CA LYS A 66 10.88 -30.17 -26.02
C LYS A 66 12.04 -29.73 -26.91
N VAL A 67 13.14 -29.29 -26.32
CA VAL A 67 14.29 -28.69 -27.04
C VAL A 67 15.57 -29.52 -26.91
N LEU A 68 15.54 -30.62 -26.15
CA LEU A 68 16.67 -31.54 -26.06
C LEU A 68 16.70 -32.47 -27.28
N PRO A 69 17.89 -32.74 -27.84
CA PRO A 69 18.02 -33.66 -28.96
C PRO A 69 17.63 -35.09 -28.52
N PRO A 70 16.84 -35.82 -29.33
CA PRO A 70 16.35 -37.16 -28.97
C PRO A 70 17.47 -38.21 -28.87
N THR A 71 18.67 -37.87 -29.31
CA THR A 71 19.85 -38.74 -29.33
C THR A 71 20.74 -38.62 -28.08
N GLU A 72 20.51 -37.63 -27.21
CA GLU A 72 21.29 -37.45 -25.98
C GLU A 72 20.48 -37.87 -24.74
N PRO A 73 21.06 -38.67 -23.81
CA PRO A 73 20.38 -39.00 -22.57
C PRO A 73 20.20 -37.74 -21.72
N ALA A 74 18.98 -37.53 -21.22
CA ALA A 74 18.69 -36.40 -20.33
C ALA A 74 19.64 -36.39 -19.11
N PRO A 75 20.14 -35.21 -18.68
CA PRO A 75 21.00 -35.06 -17.51
C PRO A 75 20.44 -35.75 -16.26
N VAL A 76 21.31 -36.30 -15.41
CA VAL A 76 20.92 -37.05 -14.20
C VAL A 76 19.99 -36.25 -13.29
N GLY A 77 20.25 -34.95 -13.12
CA GLY A 77 19.38 -34.06 -12.33
C GLY A 77 17.96 -33.92 -12.90
N LEU A 78 17.80 -33.95 -14.23
CA LEU A 78 16.50 -33.94 -14.92
C LEU A 78 15.73 -35.24 -14.67
N ARG A 79 16.43 -36.38 -14.75
CA ARG A 79 15.86 -37.72 -14.49
C ARG A 79 15.39 -37.88 -13.05
N ILE A 80 16.22 -37.48 -12.07
CA ILE A 80 15.87 -37.55 -10.64
C ILE A 80 14.67 -36.66 -10.34
N THR A 81 14.67 -35.42 -10.84
CA THR A 81 13.56 -34.48 -10.56
C THR A 81 12.25 -34.94 -11.22
N SER A 82 12.31 -35.51 -12.43
CA SER A 82 11.15 -36.13 -13.09
C SER A 82 10.61 -37.35 -12.33
N LEU A 83 11.51 -38.21 -11.82
CA LEU A 83 11.15 -39.35 -10.98
C LEU A 83 10.46 -38.88 -9.69
N LEU A 84 11.05 -37.92 -8.98
CA LEU A 84 10.48 -37.32 -7.77
C LEU A 84 9.09 -36.70 -8.02
N TYR A 85 8.91 -36.05 -9.17
CA TYR A 85 7.62 -35.50 -9.56
C TYR A 85 6.59 -36.61 -9.84
N ARG A 86 6.97 -37.73 -10.46
CA ARG A 86 6.06 -38.87 -10.71
C ARG A 86 5.62 -39.55 -9.43
N ILE A 87 6.51 -39.70 -8.45
CA ILE A 87 6.21 -40.35 -7.17
C ILE A 87 5.63 -39.39 -6.12
N ARG A 88 5.44 -38.10 -6.43
CA ARG A 88 5.05 -37.08 -5.44
C ARG A 88 3.80 -37.45 -4.65
N TYR A 89 2.79 -38.03 -5.29
CA TYR A 89 1.55 -38.42 -4.61
C TYR A 89 1.74 -39.61 -3.68
N LEU A 90 2.66 -40.53 -4.00
CA LEU A 90 3.05 -41.62 -3.10
C LEU A 90 3.79 -41.08 -1.87
N VAL A 91 4.70 -40.13 -2.08
CA VAL A 91 5.40 -39.44 -0.97
C VAL A 91 4.40 -38.67 -0.10
N TYR A 92 3.45 -37.94 -0.70
CA TYR A 92 2.40 -37.23 0.05
C TYR A 92 1.52 -38.20 0.83
N GLY A 93 1.12 -39.32 0.23
CA GLY A 93 0.36 -40.38 0.90
C GLY A 93 1.12 -40.94 2.11
N ALA A 94 2.42 -41.22 1.96
CA ALA A 94 3.26 -41.71 3.05
C ALA A 94 3.44 -40.69 4.19
N CYS A 95 3.63 -39.40 3.86
CA CYS A 95 3.72 -38.33 4.86
C CYS A 95 2.41 -38.15 5.63
N ILE A 96 1.27 -38.16 4.94
CA ILE A 96 -0.05 -38.06 5.58
C ILE A 96 -0.28 -39.28 6.49
N ALA A 97 0.03 -40.49 6.02
CA ALA A 97 -0.08 -41.70 6.82
C ALA A 97 0.81 -41.66 8.09
N MET A 98 2.03 -41.14 7.99
CA MET A 98 2.89 -40.92 9.16
C MET A 98 2.31 -39.92 10.16
N VAL A 99 1.80 -38.78 9.68
CA VAL A 99 1.21 -37.75 10.55
C VAL A 99 -0.05 -38.29 11.23
N LEU A 100 -0.90 -39.00 10.51
CA LEU A 100 -2.09 -39.65 11.07
C LEU A 100 -1.71 -40.74 12.08
N GLY A 101 -0.71 -41.56 11.77
CA GLY A 101 -0.20 -42.59 12.69
C GLY A 101 0.39 -42.00 13.97
N ALA A 102 1.19 -40.93 13.86
CA ALA A 102 1.74 -40.21 15.00
C ALA A 102 0.64 -39.53 15.84
N GLY A 103 -0.37 -38.94 15.19
CA GLY A 103 -1.52 -38.32 15.86
C GLY A 103 -2.35 -39.34 16.63
N VAL A 104 -2.67 -40.49 16.02
CA VAL A 104 -3.37 -41.59 16.69
C VAL A 104 -2.54 -42.15 17.85
N GLY A 105 -1.23 -42.31 17.68
CA GLY A 105 -0.33 -42.74 18.75
C GLY A 105 -0.28 -41.76 19.93
N LEU A 106 -0.26 -40.46 19.66
CA LEU A 106 -0.28 -39.42 20.69
C LEU A 106 -1.62 -39.39 21.45
N ILE A 107 -2.74 -39.48 20.73
CA ILE A 107 -4.08 -39.54 21.33
C ILE A 107 -4.21 -40.79 22.21
N TYR A 108 -3.72 -41.94 21.74
CA TYR A 108 -3.73 -43.17 22.52
C TYR A 108 -2.84 -43.07 23.76
N ALA A 109 -1.64 -42.49 23.64
CA ALA A 109 -0.73 -42.28 24.78
C ALA A 109 -1.33 -41.33 25.83
N VAL A 110 -1.90 -40.20 25.39
CA VAL A 110 -2.57 -39.23 26.29
C VAL A 110 -3.79 -39.86 26.95
N SER A 111 -4.63 -40.59 26.19
CA SER A 111 -5.80 -41.27 26.75
C SER A 111 -5.42 -42.33 27.79
N LYS A 112 -4.27 -43.00 27.64
CA LYS A 112 -3.79 -44.00 28.62
C LYS A 112 -3.21 -43.37 29.88
N VAL A 113 -2.63 -42.18 29.78
CA VAL A 113 -2.12 -41.41 30.93
C VAL A 113 -3.27 -40.77 31.70
N VAL A 114 -4.27 -40.22 31.00
CA VAL A 114 -5.45 -39.59 31.61
C VAL A 114 -6.37 -40.61 32.30
N SER A 115 -6.44 -41.85 31.80
CA SER A 115 -7.18 -42.93 32.47
C SER A 115 -6.48 -43.51 33.71
N GLY A 116 -5.20 -43.20 33.92
CA GLY A 116 -4.45 -43.57 35.14
C GLY A 116 -4.48 -42.51 36.25
N ILE A 117 -4.96 -41.31 35.96
CA ILE A 117 -4.97 -40.17 36.88
C ILE A 117 -6.39 -39.60 36.91
N SER A 118 -7.32 -40.35 37.51
CA SER A 118 -8.64 -39.84 37.85
C SER A 118 -8.85 -39.99 39.35
N THR A 119 -8.26 -39.08 40.11
CA THR A 119 -8.67 -38.75 41.47
C THR A 119 -9.57 -37.53 41.41
N SER A 120 -10.79 -37.70 41.92
CA SER A 120 -11.80 -36.65 42.03
C SER A 120 -11.27 -35.47 42.84
N THR A 121 -11.36 -34.28 42.26
CA THR A 121 -11.39 -33.04 43.05
C THR A 121 -12.65 -32.29 42.66
N GLU A 122 -13.62 -32.30 43.57
CA GLU A 122 -14.69 -31.31 43.60
C GLU A 122 -14.07 -29.92 43.66
N ALA A 123 -14.34 -29.10 42.65
CA ALA A 123 -14.03 -27.68 42.69
C ALA A 123 -15.28 -26.93 43.16
N ARG A 124 -15.20 -26.42 44.38
CA ARG A 124 -16.13 -25.49 45.01
C ARG A 124 -16.17 -24.18 44.20
N GLU A 125 -17.34 -23.79 43.71
CA GLU A 125 -17.59 -22.48 43.10
C GLU A 125 -17.25 -21.35 44.10
N ILE A 126 -16.32 -20.49 43.71
CA ILE A 126 -16.12 -19.18 44.32
C ILE A 126 -16.60 -18.17 43.28
N ALA A 127 -17.75 -17.55 43.57
CA ALA A 127 -18.29 -16.44 42.80
C ALA A 127 -17.34 -15.23 42.88
N PRO A 128 -17.10 -14.49 41.78
CA PRO A 128 -16.40 -13.22 41.85
C PRO A 128 -17.31 -12.17 42.49
N PRO A 129 -16.78 -11.27 43.36
CA PRO A 129 -17.56 -10.16 43.87
C PRO A 129 -17.90 -9.21 42.72
N GLY A 130 -19.18 -8.83 42.66
CA GLY A 130 -19.71 -7.92 41.67
C GLY A 130 -18.99 -6.57 41.70
N LEU A 131 -18.27 -6.28 40.61
CA LEU A 131 -17.89 -4.92 40.25
C LEU A 131 -19.05 -4.28 39.50
N SER A 132 -20.02 -3.80 40.26
CA SER A 132 -20.89 -2.70 39.85
C SER A 132 -20.09 -1.40 39.92
N GLY A 133 -19.11 -1.26 39.02
CA GLY A 133 -18.36 -0.03 38.80
C GLY A 133 -19.10 0.83 37.80
N SER A 134 -19.78 1.85 38.33
CA SER A 134 -20.49 2.93 37.64
C SER A 134 -19.90 3.35 36.28
N GLY A 135 -20.77 3.50 35.29
CA GLY A 135 -20.51 4.00 33.93
C GLY A 135 -19.92 5.42 33.81
N ALA A 136 -19.38 6.00 34.88
CA ALA A 136 -18.74 7.30 34.88
C ALA A 136 -17.39 7.32 34.13
N GLY A 137 -16.66 6.20 34.06
CA GLY A 137 -15.39 6.12 33.33
C GLY A 137 -15.55 6.11 31.80
N ALA A 138 -16.59 5.44 31.30
CA ALA A 138 -16.91 5.41 29.87
C ALA A 138 -17.54 6.73 29.40
N GLU A 139 -18.24 7.43 30.29
CA GLU A 139 -18.81 8.75 30.04
C GLU A 139 -17.73 9.85 30.10
N ALA A 140 -16.73 9.74 30.99
CA ALA A 140 -15.59 10.65 31.03
C ALA A 140 -14.72 10.58 29.76
N VAL A 141 -14.54 9.39 29.16
CA VAL A 141 -13.83 9.24 27.88
C VAL A 141 -14.65 9.75 26.68
N ARG A 142 -15.99 9.76 26.79
CA ARG A 142 -16.88 10.40 25.78
C ARG A 142 -17.01 11.92 25.97
N ALA A 143 -16.82 12.41 27.20
CA ALA A 143 -16.93 13.82 27.56
C ALA A 143 -15.63 14.62 27.34
N ILE A 144 -14.51 13.96 27.03
CA ILE A 144 -13.38 14.60 26.35
C ILE A 144 -13.82 14.83 24.90
N GLY A 145 -14.73 15.78 24.72
CA GLY A 145 -15.11 16.30 23.42
C GLY A 145 -13.87 16.80 22.69
N SER A 146 -14.02 17.01 21.39
CA SER A 146 -13.05 17.59 20.46
C SER A 146 -12.42 18.94 20.87
N GLU A 147 -12.72 19.44 22.08
CA GLU A 147 -12.23 20.68 22.67
C GLU A 147 -11.01 20.49 23.59
N ALA A 148 -10.70 19.27 24.04
CA ALA A 148 -9.51 19.01 24.87
C ALA A 148 -8.21 18.87 24.07
N GLY A 149 -8.26 18.99 22.74
CA GLY A 149 -7.08 19.09 21.89
C GLY A 149 -6.68 20.54 21.72
N LEU A 150 -5.37 20.84 21.80
CA LEU A 150 -4.83 22.05 21.18
C LEU A 150 -5.42 22.13 19.76
N GLY A 151 -5.98 23.29 19.40
CA GLY A 151 -6.43 23.53 18.03
C GLY A 151 -5.32 23.10 17.06
N LEU A 152 -5.71 22.42 15.98
CA LEU A 152 -4.77 21.89 14.97
C LEU A 152 -3.87 22.99 14.35
N ASP A 153 -4.17 24.26 14.62
CA ASP A 153 -3.48 25.45 14.18
C ASP A 153 -2.33 25.90 15.10
N ARG A 154 -2.17 25.35 16.32
CA ARG A 154 -1.15 25.80 17.29
C ARG A 154 -0.31 24.67 17.87
N VAL A 155 0.46 24.01 17.01
CA VAL A 155 1.43 22.98 17.43
C VAL A 155 2.84 23.51 17.22
N TRP A 156 3.67 23.47 18.27
CA TRP A 156 5.06 23.92 18.21
C TRP A 156 6.02 22.80 18.60
N LEU A 157 7.26 22.90 18.14
CA LEU A 157 8.35 22.03 18.55
C LEU A 157 8.67 22.31 20.02
N ALA A 158 8.41 21.34 20.89
CA ALA A 158 8.62 21.46 22.32
C ALA A 158 10.05 21.08 22.72
N GLU A 159 10.61 20.06 22.06
CA GLU A 159 11.96 19.56 22.32
C GLU A 159 12.55 18.96 21.03
N GLN A 160 13.86 19.11 20.86
CA GLN A 160 14.62 18.44 19.81
C GLN A 160 15.91 17.88 20.39
N GLY A 161 16.19 16.62 20.08
CA GLY A 161 17.39 15.91 20.54
C GLY A 161 18.05 15.14 19.41
N ASP A 162 19.08 14.37 19.75
CA ASP A 162 19.75 13.49 18.79
C ASP A 162 18.79 12.37 18.35
N GLY A 163 18.45 12.37 17.06
CA GLY A 163 17.56 11.37 16.45
C GLY A 163 16.06 11.56 16.68
N TYR A 164 15.59 12.67 17.26
CA TYR A 164 14.15 12.92 17.39
C TYR A 164 13.74 14.40 17.54
N GLU A 165 12.46 14.65 17.24
CA GLU A 165 11.70 15.86 17.55
C GLU A 165 10.47 15.50 18.37
N PHE A 166 10.08 16.36 19.31
CA PHE A 166 8.90 16.22 20.15
C PHE A 166 8.09 17.51 20.14
N TYR A 167 6.78 17.40 19.93
CA TYR A 167 5.88 18.53 19.72
C TYR A 167 4.87 18.68 20.86
N SER A 168 4.33 19.89 21.02
CA SER A 168 3.43 20.25 22.12
C SER A 168 2.12 19.45 22.20
N ASN A 169 1.73 18.79 21.11
CA ASN A 169 0.57 17.90 21.05
C ASN A 169 0.91 16.42 21.30
N GLY A 170 2.13 16.11 21.74
CA GLY A 170 2.61 14.76 22.00
C GLY A 170 3.11 14.00 20.77
N ALA A 171 3.17 14.62 19.59
CA ALA A 171 3.80 13.99 18.43
C ALA A 171 5.31 13.82 18.67
N ARG A 172 5.83 12.62 18.39
CA ARG A 172 7.26 12.33 18.39
C ARG A 172 7.67 11.83 17.01
N VAL A 173 8.60 12.54 16.39
CA VAL A 173 9.16 12.20 15.08
C VAL A 173 10.59 11.71 15.26
N LEU A 174 10.89 10.50 14.82
CA LEU A 174 12.22 9.91 14.83
C LEU A 174 12.95 10.27 13.53
N THR A 175 14.15 10.82 13.62
CA THR A 175 14.91 11.36 12.48
C THR A 175 16.11 10.48 12.08
N GLN A 176 16.29 9.34 12.73
CA GLN A 176 17.42 8.42 12.48
C GLN A 176 17.50 7.83 11.05
N PHE A 177 16.40 7.89 10.28
CA PHE A 177 16.35 7.43 8.88
C PHE A 177 16.26 8.59 7.88
N GLU A 178 16.46 9.82 8.34
CA GLU A 178 16.27 11.01 7.53
C GLU A 178 17.31 11.11 6.39
N THR A 179 16.84 11.52 5.21
CA THR A 179 17.62 11.78 4.00
C THR A 179 17.12 13.06 3.32
N GLY A 180 17.92 13.57 2.38
CA GLY A 180 17.54 14.66 1.51
C GLY A 180 16.76 14.17 0.27
N GLY A 181 16.61 15.05 -0.70
CA GLY A 181 16.02 14.74 -2.00
C GLY A 181 16.07 15.97 -2.92
N PRO A 182 15.32 15.98 -4.03
CA PRO A 182 15.17 17.17 -4.85
C PRO A 182 14.38 18.27 -4.12
N LYS A 183 14.76 19.53 -4.32
CA LYS A 183 14.05 20.67 -3.73
C LYS A 183 12.64 20.78 -4.30
N ARG A 184 11.66 21.03 -3.43
CA ARG A 184 10.26 21.22 -3.83
C ARG A 184 10.15 22.38 -4.82
N LYS A 185 9.56 22.10 -5.96
CA LYS A 185 9.21 23.09 -6.98
C LYS A 185 8.06 22.54 -7.81
N PHE A 186 6.96 23.27 -7.88
CA PHE A 186 5.77 22.87 -8.63
C PHE A 186 4.94 24.09 -9.00
N TYR A 187 3.94 23.88 -9.84
CA TYR A 187 2.98 24.90 -10.20
C TYR A 187 1.65 24.72 -9.45
N ARG A 188 1.12 25.84 -8.94
CA ARG A 188 -0.29 25.99 -8.59
C ARG A 188 -0.99 26.64 -9.78
N PHE A 189 -2.06 26.00 -10.25
CA PHE A 189 -2.89 26.54 -11.34
C PHE A 189 -4.26 26.96 -10.81
N SER A 190 -4.83 28.05 -11.32
CA SER A 190 -6.25 28.34 -11.08
C SER A 190 -7.11 27.41 -11.92
N VAL A 191 -8.11 26.77 -11.30
CA VAL A 191 -9.06 25.89 -12.00
C VAL A 191 -9.86 26.68 -13.04
N GLU A 192 -10.30 27.88 -12.68
CA GLU A 192 -11.08 28.75 -13.57
C GLU A 192 -10.25 29.28 -14.74
N ALA A 193 -9.02 29.73 -14.45
CA ALA A 193 -8.11 30.23 -15.49
C ALA A 193 -7.75 29.12 -16.50
N LEU A 194 -7.46 27.91 -16.01
CA LEU A 194 -7.23 26.74 -16.87
C LEU A 194 -8.46 26.41 -17.72
N ALA A 195 -9.66 26.46 -17.15
CA ALA A 195 -10.89 26.24 -17.90
C ALA A 195 -11.13 27.30 -19.00
N ALA A 196 -10.66 28.52 -18.78
CA ALA A 196 -10.65 29.60 -19.78
C ALA A 196 -9.50 29.49 -20.80
N GLY A 197 -8.62 28.48 -20.68
CA GLY A 197 -7.48 28.25 -21.58
C GLY A 197 -6.22 29.04 -21.23
N SER A 198 -6.17 29.69 -20.05
CA SER A 198 -4.97 30.38 -19.58
C SER A 198 -3.84 29.39 -19.28
N ASP A 199 -2.62 29.80 -19.62
CA ASP A 199 -1.39 29.10 -19.25
C ASP A 199 -0.78 29.61 -17.94
N GLU A 200 -1.42 30.56 -17.25
CA GLU A 200 -0.91 31.13 -16.00
C GLU A 200 -0.81 30.08 -14.89
N ALA A 201 0.34 30.09 -14.20
CA ALA A 201 0.62 29.17 -13.11
C ALA A 201 1.63 29.80 -12.15
N GLU A 202 1.36 29.71 -10.85
CA GLU A 202 2.21 30.24 -9.79
C GLU A 202 3.27 29.19 -9.41
N PRO A 203 4.58 29.49 -9.48
CA PRO A 203 5.60 28.60 -8.96
C PRO A 203 5.63 28.62 -7.43
N VAL A 204 5.59 27.43 -6.82
CA VAL A 204 5.57 27.23 -5.37
C VAL A 204 6.68 26.27 -4.94
N THR A 205 7.25 26.50 -3.76
CA THR A 205 8.42 25.76 -3.24
C THR A 205 8.24 25.20 -1.82
N PHE A 206 7.04 25.33 -1.24
CA PHE A 206 6.70 24.80 0.08
C PHE A 206 5.50 23.85 -0.03
N PRO A 207 5.35 22.87 0.88
CA PRO A 207 4.24 21.92 0.81
C PRO A 207 2.88 22.61 1.04
N ILE A 208 1.86 22.19 0.28
CA ILE A 208 0.50 22.73 0.34
C ILE A 208 -0.54 21.68 0.78
N GLY A 209 -0.11 20.43 0.97
CA GLY A 209 -0.99 19.31 1.25
C GLY A 209 -0.31 18.12 1.91
N ILE A 210 -1.12 17.15 2.32
CA ILE A 210 -0.70 15.87 2.89
C ILE A 210 -1.35 14.75 2.08
N LEU A 211 -0.56 13.79 1.62
CA LEU A 211 -1.03 12.62 0.89
C LEU A 211 -0.79 11.35 1.73
N TYR A 212 -1.87 10.66 2.09
CA TYR A 212 -1.82 9.44 2.89
C TYR A 212 -1.74 8.18 2.02
N HIS A 213 -0.87 7.25 2.42
CA HIS A 213 -0.56 6.00 1.71
C HIS A 213 -0.62 4.79 2.64
N LEU A 214 -0.86 3.63 2.06
CA LEU A 214 -0.49 2.34 2.65
C LEU A 214 0.76 1.79 1.98
N SER A 215 1.66 1.18 2.76
CA SER A 215 2.87 0.54 2.21
C SER A 215 2.57 -0.71 1.37
N GLU A 216 1.40 -1.33 1.57
CA GLU A 216 1.03 -2.63 0.99
C GLU A 216 2.07 -3.74 1.24
N SER A 217 2.82 -3.62 2.33
CA SER A 217 3.90 -4.53 2.70
C SER A 217 3.39 -5.87 3.25
N ASP A 218 4.19 -6.92 3.13
CA ASP A 218 3.89 -8.22 3.74
C ASP A 218 3.88 -8.13 5.28
N LEU A 219 2.72 -8.37 5.88
CA LEU A 219 2.52 -8.27 7.32
C LEU A 219 2.63 -9.63 8.02
N LEU A 220 3.31 -9.65 9.17
CA LEU A 220 3.17 -10.71 10.17
C LEU A 220 1.96 -10.42 11.06
N PRO A 221 1.36 -11.42 11.73
CA PRO A 221 0.33 -11.16 12.72
C PRO A 221 0.84 -10.19 13.81
N PHE A 222 0.01 -9.22 14.21
CA PHE A 222 0.36 -8.28 15.28
C PHE A 222 0.19 -8.97 16.64
N ALA A 223 1.23 -9.69 17.06
CA ALA A 223 1.25 -10.39 18.34
C ALA A 223 2.65 -10.31 18.96
N ASP A 224 2.70 -10.31 20.29
CA ASP A 224 3.91 -10.27 21.12
C ASP A 224 4.99 -11.28 20.68
N LYS A 225 4.60 -12.51 20.35
CA LYS A 225 5.50 -13.57 19.88
C LYS A 225 6.22 -13.26 18.58
N TYR A 226 5.77 -12.24 17.82
CA TYR A 226 6.39 -11.78 16.58
C TYR A 226 7.11 -10.44 16.75
N ASN A 227 7.24 -9.89 17.96
CA ASN A 227 7.72 -8.52 18.18
C ASN A 227 9.07 -8.22 17.50
N SER A 228 10.08 -9.08 17.67
CA SER A 228 11.38 -8.90 16.99
C SER A 228 11.22 -8.89 15.47
N SER A 229 10.48 -9.85 14.92
CA SER A 229 10.28 -9.95 13.47
C SER A 229 9.45 -8.80 12.90
N LEU A 230 8.52 -8.23 13.68
CA LEU A 230 7.79 -7.02 13.33
C LEU A 230 8.74 -5.83 13.27
N GLN A 231 9.59 -5.65 14.29
CA GLN A 231 10.57 -4.57 14.32
C GLN A 231 11.60 -4.67 13.17
N ASP A 232 12.07 -5.88 12.86
CA ASP A 232 13.00 -6.12 11.75
C ASP A 232 12.38 -5.77 10.40
N ARG A 233 11.08 -6.11 10.21
CA ARG A 233 10.34 -5.75 8.99
C ARG A 233 10.11 -4.26 8.86
N SER A 234 9.68 -3.60 9.94
CA SER A 234 9.53 -2.15 9.94
C SER A 234 10.86 -1.48 9.63
N ARG A 235 11.98 -1.94 10.21
CA ARG A 235 13.32 -1.42 9.89
C ARG A 235 13.66 -1.59 8.41
N ALA A 236 13.44 -2.77 7.83
CA ALA A 236 13.70 -3.00 6.41
C ALA A 236 12.85 -2.09 5.50
N LEU A 237 11.59 -1.84 5.85
CA LEU A 237 10.74 -0.87 5.14
C LEU A 237 11.32 0.55 5.23
N LEU A 238 11.79 0.98 6.40
CA LEU A 238 12.38 2.29 6.62
C LEU A 238 13.69 2.46 5.83
N GLU A 239 14.55 1.43 5.79
CA GLU A 239 15.78 1.42 5.01
C GLU A 239 15.47 1.51 3.50
N TYR A 240 14.55 0.69 3.01
CA TYR A 240 14.11 0.73 1.62
C TYR A 240 13.52 2.09 1.24
N ALA A 241 12.67 2.66 2.10
CA ALA A 241 12.09 3.98 1.86
C ALA A 241 13.16 5.07 1.82
N ARG A 242 14.15 5.02 2.70
CA ARG A 242 15.28 5.96 2.70
C ARG A 242 16.11 5.85 1.43
N GLU A 243 16.46 4.63 1.01
CA GLU A 243 17.26 4.38 -0.19
C GLU A 243 16.59 4.87 -1.48
N ASN A 244 15.25 4.85 -1.52
CA ASN A 244 14.47 5.22 -2.69
C ASN A 244 13.77 6.59 -2.53
N GLU A 245 14.09 7.32 -1.47
CA GLU A 245 13.52 8.64 -1.13
C GLU A 245 11.97 8.61 -1.09
N LEU A 246 11.39 7.50 -0.61
CA LEU A 246 9.95 7.28 -0.57
C LEU A 246 9.34 7.92 0.68
N TYR A 247 8.26 8.67 0.45
CA TYR A 247 7.48 9.36 1.50
C TYR A 247 8.31 10.35 2.34
N ASN A 248 7.63 11.30 2.96
CA ASN A 248 8.26 12.17 3.95
C ASN A 248 8.23 11.51 5.33
N TYR A 249 7.14 10.80 5.63
CA TYR A 249 6.94 10.13 6.90
C TYR A 249 6.45 8.70 6.73
N ILE A 250 6.92 7.81 7.61
CA ILE A 250 6.38 6.46 7.77
C ILE A 250 5.90 6.30 9.21
N ILE A 251 4.68 5.78 9.37
CA ILE A 251 4.11 5.37 10.65
C ILE A 251 4.09 3.84 10.69
N ASP A 252 4.96 3.27 11.51
CA ASP A 252 5.06 1.83 11.64
C ASP A 252 3.89 1.22 12.42
N ARG A 253 3.83 -0.12 12.50
CA ARG A 253 2.74 -0.81 13.19
C ARG A 253 2.66 -0.55 14.70
N PHE A 254 3.70 0.00 15.31
CA PHE A 254 3.71 0.37 16.73
C PHE A 254 3.30 1.83 16.95
N GLY A 255 2.92 2.55 15.88
CA GLY A 255 2.58 3.97 15.95
C GLY A 255 3.79 4.89 16.08
N ARG A 256 5.00 4.40 15.78
CA ARG A 256 6.20 5.24 15.76
C ARG A 256 6.27 5.98 14.44
N THR A 257 6.44 7.30 14.52
CA THR A 257 6.58 8.16 13.35
C THR A 257 8.05 8.35 13.02
N TYR A 258 8.44 8.04 11.79
CA TYR A 258 9.79 8.23 11.26
C TYR A 258 9.75 9.26 10.15
N ARG A 259 10.64 10.25 10.18
CA ARG A 259 10.91 11.10 9.03
C ARG A 259 11.91 10.39 8.12
N ILE A 260 11.56 10.26 6.85
CA ILE A 260 12.40 9.67 5.79
C ILE A 260 12.98 10.79 4.94
N VAL A 261 12.17 11.45 4.10
CA VAL A 261 12.63 12.62 3.33
C VAL A 261 12.24 13.89 4.07
N ARG A 262 13.19 14.80 4.28
CA ARG A 262 12.91 16.06 4.98
C ARG A 262 11.85 16.89 4.30
N ASP A 263 11.12 17.68 5.09
CA ASP A 263 9.98 18.44 4.61
C ASP A 263 10.33 19.43 3.49
N GLU A 264 11.55 19.97 3.45
CA GLU A 264 12.00 20.90 2.41
C GLU A 264 12.31 20.23 1.05
N PHE A 265 12.27 18.90 0.99
CA PHE A 265 12.51 18.10 -0.20
C PHE A 265 11.26 17.34 -0.62
N ALA A 266 11.14 17.11 -1.92
CA ALA A 266 10.10 16.29 -2.50
C ALA A 266 10.46 14.81 -2.33
N ALA A 267 9.51 14.01 -1.86
CA ALA A 267 9.67 12.57 -1.75
C ALA A 267 8.98 11.86 -2.93
N ASN A 268 9.44 10.67 -3.27
CA ASN A 268 8.88 9.84 -4.32
C ASN A 268 7.67 9.05 -3.78
N HIS A 269 6.45 9.59 -3.93
CA HIS A 269 5.27 8.89 -3.40
C HIS A 269 3.98 9.03 -4.22
N ALA A 270 3.77 10.12 -4.96
CA ALA A 270 2.45 10.35 -5.57
C ALA A 270 2.32 9.81 -6.99
N GLY A 271 3.43 9.76 -7.74
CA GLY A 271 3.42 9.43 -9.17
C GLY A 271 2.48 10.34 -9.97
N ASN A 272 1.86 9.79 -11.00
CA ASN A 272 0.81 10.49 -11.76
C ASN A 272 -0.42 10.69 -10.89
N SER A 273 -0.65 11.95 -10.55
CA SER A 273 -1.65 12.31 -9.55
C SER A 273 -2.18 13.73 -9.80
N ILE A 274 -3.41 13.97 -9.36
CA ILE A 274 -4.10 15.25 -9.52
C ILE A 274 -5.03 15.51 -8.33
N TRP A 275 -5.05 16.74 -7.83
CA TRP A 275 -5.97 17.17 -6.77
C TRP A 275 -6.33 18.65 -6.92
N SER A 276 -7.50 19.02 -6.41
CA SER A 276 -7.91 20.41 -6.28
C SER A 276 -8.60 20.65 -4.94
N ASP A 277 -8.32 21.80 -4.34
CA ASP A 277 -9.01 22.32 -3.16
C ASP A 277 -10.25 23.15 -3.52
N GLY A 278 -10.65 23.20 -4.80
CA GLY A 278 -11.76 23.98 -5.33
C GLY A 278 -11.29 25.11 -6.24
N ASP A 279 -10.33 25.91 -5.75
CA ASP A 279 -9.82 27.08 -6.47
C ASP A 279 -8.55 26.76 -7.25
N SER A 280 -7.68 25.94 -6.65
CA SER A 280 -6.38 25.59 -7.19
C SER A 280 -6.32 24.15 -7.66
N LEU A 281 -5.55 23.91 -8.71
CA LEU A 281 -5.20 22.59 -9.22
C LEU A 281 -3.73 22.31 -8.97
N TYR A 282 -3.45 21.08 -8.54
CA TYR A 282 -2.11 20.54 -8.37
C TYR A 282 -1.98 19.25 -9.18
N VAL A 283 -0.88 19.13 -9.92
CA VAL A 283 -0.58 17.99 -10.78
C VAL A 283 0.78 17.43 -10.38
N GLY A 284 0.91 16.11 -10.30
CA GLY A 284 2.13 15.44 -9.83
C GLY A 284 2.44 15.82 -8.39
N LEU A 285 1.76 15.17 -7.44
CA LEU A 285 1.67 15.66 -6.06
C LEU A 285 2.94 15.48 -5.22
N SER A 286 3.95 14.74 -5.67
CA SER A 286 5.20 14.50 -4.91
C SER A 286 5.90 15.79 -4.43
N PRO A 287 6.14 16.80 -5.30
CA PRO A 287 6.71 18.09 -4.86
C PRO A 287 5.75 18.95 -4.02
N SER A 288 4.43 18.83 -4.19
CA SER A 288 3.45 19.72 -3.55
C SER A 288 2.87 19.18 -2.24
N PHE A 289 2.87 17.88 -2.02
CA PHE A 289 2.30 17.23 -0.84
C PHE A 289 3.39 16.55 -0.01
N ILE A 290 3.13 16.46 1.29
CA ILE A 290 3.91 15.65 2.23
C ILE A 290 3.33 14.24 2.20
N GLY A 291 4.13 13.24 1.82
CA GLY A 291 3.70 11.84 1.83
C GLY A 291 3.78 11.23 3.23
N ILE A 292 2.66 10.75 3.76
CA ILE A 292 2.60 9.98 5.02
C ILE A 292 2.16 8.56 4.69
N CYS A 293 3.06 7.60 4.88
CA CYS A 293 2.79 6.19 4.62
C CYS A 293 2.60 5.41 5.92
N PHE A 294 1.58 4.58 5.96
CA PHE A 294 1.30 3.68 7.06
C PHE A 294 1.79 2.29 6.69
N GLU A 295 2.55 1.68 7.59
CA GLU A 295 2.89 0.27 7.44
C GLU A 295 1.62 -0.57 7.64
N GLY A 296 1.12 -1.16 6.55
CA GLY A 296 -0.15 -1.86 6.54
C GLY A 296 -0.51 -2.42 5.18
N ARG A 297 -1.68 -3.06 5.09
CA ARG A 297 -2.21 -3.61 3.84
C ARG A 297 -3.69 -3.31 3.69
N SER A 298 -4.13 -2.97 2.49
CA SER A 298 -5.56 -2.84 2.23
C SER A 298 -6.24 -4.21 2.27
N SER A 299 -7.40 -4.27 2.95
CA SER A 299 -8.27 -5.44 2.94
C SER A 299 -9.64 -5.08 2.36
N GLY A 300 -9.71 -4.99 1.03
CA GLY A 300 -10.98 -4.97 0.29
C GLY A 300 -11.99 -3.91 0.77
N GLY A 301 -11.53 -2.67 1.01
CA GLY A 301 -12.35 -1.55 1.45
C GLY A 301 -12.36 -1.30 2.97
N ALA A 302 -11.79 -2.20 3.78
CA ALA A 302 -11.54 -1.94 5.21
C ALA A 302 -10.11 -1.41 5.42
N ALA A 303 -10.01 -0.16 5.87
CA ALA A 303 -8.74 0.46 6.22
C ALA A 303 -8.21 0.01 7.59
N ILE A 304 -9.11 -0.33 8.52
CA ILE A 304 -8.78 -0.68 9.91
C ILE A 304 -9.01 -2.18 10.11
N GLY A 305 -8.04 -2.85 10.73
CA GLY A 305 -8.16 -4.27 11.07
C GLY A 305 -6.82 -4.95 11.32
N PRO A 306 -6.80 -6.28 11.53
CA PRO A 306 -5.58 -7.04 11.87
C PRO A 306 -4.45 -6.89 10.83
N ASP A 307 -4.85 -6.74 9.57
CA ASP A 307 -3.95 -6.54 8.41
C ASP A 307 -3.99 -5.10 7.87
N GLY A 308 -4.85 -4.24 8.44
CA GLY A 308 -4.95 -2.81 8.10
C GLY A 308 -4.14 -1.95 9.07
N ILE A 309 -4.60 -0.72 9.32
CA ILE A 309 -4.03 0.15 10.36
C ILE A 309 -4.68 -0.06 11.72
N ASN A 310 -3.96 0.26 12.80
CA ASN A 310 -4.42 0.14 14.18
C ASN A 310 -4.55 1.50 14.91
N GLU A 311 -5.02 1.47 16.16
CA GLU A 311 -5.24 2.68 16.97
C GLU A 311 -3.97 3.49 17.21
N ALA A 312 -2.83 2.83 17.44
CA ALA A 312 -1.55 3.51 17.65
C ALA A 312 -1.13 4.31 16.41
N GLN A 313 -1.35 3.73 15.22
CA GLN A 313 -1.11 4.42 13.95
C GLN A 313 -2.08 5.58 13.72
N ILE A 314 -3.36 5.41 14.05
CA ILE A 314 -4.37 6.49 13.94
C ILE A 314 -4.00 7.65 14.87
N TYR A 315 -3.60 7.37 16.11
CA TYR A 315 -3.14 8.39 17.05
C TYR A 315 -1.92 9.13 16.51
N ALA A 316 -0.88 8.39 16.09
CA ALA A 316 0.34 8.96 15.54
C ALA A 316 0.06 9.86 14.32
N ALA A 317 -0.82 9.41 13.42
CA ALA A 317 -1.23 10.18 12.26
C ALA A 317 -1.98 11.45 12.66
N ARG A 318 -2.92 11.37 13.61
CA ARG A 318 -3.66 12.54 14.12
C ARG A 318 -2.71 13.63 14.60
N VAL A 319 -1.76 13.27 15.46
CA VAL A 319 -0.83 14.26 16.05
C VAL A 319 0.18 14.77 15.02
N LEU A 320 0.67 13.92 14.10
CA LEU A 320 1.56 14.34 13.01
C LEU A 320 0.85 15.27 12.01
N THR A 321 -0.39 14.96 11.63
CA THR A 321 -1.19 15.81 10.75
C THR A 321 -1.39 17.19 11.35
N ALA A 322 -1.66 17.29 12.66
CA ALA A 322 -1.75 18.56 13.36
C ALA A 322 -0.43 19.35 13.30
N VAL A 323 0.72 18.69 13.53
CA VAL A 323 2.04 19.31 13.39
C VAL A 323 2.23 19.90 12.00
N LEU A 324 2.01 19.10 10.96
CA LEU A 324 2.26 19.51 9.57
C LEU A 324 1.31 20.62 9.13
N ARG A 325 0.03 20.54 9.53
CA ARG A 325 -0.96 21.58 9.23
C ARG A 325 -0.64 22.90 9.93
N SER A 326 -0.24 22.87 11.19
CA SER A 326 0.18 24.09 11.92
C SER A 326 1.47 24.67 11.32
N LYS A 327 2.48 23.83 11.06
CA LYS A 327 3.80 24.25 10.56
C LYS A 327 3.75 24.88 9.16
N TYR A 328 2.91 24.35 8.27
CA TYR A 328 2.87 24.76 6.86
C TYR A 328 1.57 25.44 6.45
N ASN A 329 0.66 25.69 7.40
CA ASN A 329 -0.68 26.21 7.14
C ASN A 329 -1.44 25.37 6.09
N ILE A 330 -1.32 24.05 6.17
CA ILE A 330 -1.97 23.14 5.21
C ILE A 330 -3.47 23.09 5.49
N PRO A 331 -4.32 23.47 4.52
CA PRO A 331 -5.76 23.44 4.70
C PRO A 331 -6.26 22.00 4.76
N ASP A 332 -7.35 21.78 5.51
CA ASP A 332 -8.02 20.47 5.61
C ASP A 332 -8.35 19.88 4.22
N ALA A 333 -8.74 20.75 3.28
CA ALA A 333 -9.05 20.41 1.89
C ALA A 333 -7.91 19.69 1.16
N ASN A 334 -6.65 19.96 1.53
CA ASN A 334 -5.46 19.37 0.91
C ASN A 334 -4.88 18.20 1.71
N CYS A 335 -5.64 17.59 2.61
CA CYS A 335 -5.27 16.33 3.26
C CYS A 335 -6.09 15.18 2.66
N VAL A 336 -5.48 14.38 1.79
CA VAL A 336 -6.17 13.39 0.94
C VAL A 336 -5.44 12.05 0.88
N THR A 337 -6.09 11.02 0.34
CA THR A 337 -5.51 9.67 0.17
C THR A 337 -5.05 9.43 -1.26
N HIS A 338 -4.07 8.53 -1.45
CA HIS A 338 -3.51 8.24 -2.77
C HIS A 338 -4.55 7.74 -3.78
N GLY A 339 -5.43 6.84 -3.35
CA GLY A 339 -6.50 6.29 -4.19
C GLY A 339 -7.51 7.31 -4.72
N LEU A 340 -7.61 8.51 -4.12
CA LEU A 340 -8.48 9.59 -4.60
C LEU A 340 -7.82 10.49 -5.65
N VAL A 341 -6.49 10.53 -5.69
CA VAL A 341 -5.72 11.43 -6.56
C VAL A 341 -5.01 10.72 -7.70
N SER A 342 -4.84 9.40 -7.61
CA SER A 342 -4.03 8.63 -8.54
C SER A 342 -4.70 8.47 -9.91
N ILE A 343 -3.97 8.80 -10.97
CA ILE A 343 -4.44 8.78 -12.35
C ILE A 343 -3.47 8.07 -13.28
N ASN A 344 -3.98 7.54 -14.39
CA ASN A 344 -3.20 7.05 -15.50
C ASN A 344 -3.47 7.91 -16.76
N PRO A 345 -2.58 8.86 -17.09
CA PRO A 345 -2.72 9.73 -18.26
C PRO A 345 -2.79 8.96 -19.60
N SER A 346 -2.21 7.77 -19.69
CA SER A 346 -2.13 7.01 -20.95
C SER A 346 -3.47 6.43 -21.38
N ASN A 347 -4.30 6.00 -20.42
CA ASN A 347 -5.64 5.48 -20.68
C ASN A 347 -6.77 6.38 -20.15
N ARG A 348 -6.42 7.52 -19.53
CA ARG A 348 -7.35 8.51 -18.96
C ARG A 348 -8.26 7.94 -17.88
N LEU A 349 -7.76 7.00 -17.09
CA LEU A 349 -8.48 6.39 -15.98
C LEU A 349 -7.93 6.84 -14.63
N MET A 350 -8.82 6.92 -13.64
CA MET A 350 -8.48 6.94 -12.22
C MET A 350 -7.93 5.57 -11.77
N GLY A 351 -7.22 5.57 -10.64
CA GLY A 351 -6.92 4.32 -9.92
C GLY A 351 -5.66 3.61 -10.40
N TYR A 352 -4.62 4.34 -10.80
CA TYR A 352 -3.31 3.72 -11.05
C TYR A 352 -2.75 3.10 -9.75
N HIS A 353 -2.93 3.81 -8.63
CA HIS A 353 -2.88 3.29 -7.27
C HIS A 353 -4.27 3.39 -6.64
N THR A 354 -4.60 2.44 -5.75
CA THR A 354 -5.96 2.30 -5.20
C THR A 354 -5.98 2.16 -3.68
N ASP A 355 -4.83 2.29 -3.03
CA ASP A 355 -4.76 2.34 -1.58
C ASP A 355 -5.61 3.50 -1.07
N TRP A 356 -6.52 3.18 -0.14
CA TRP A 356 -7.48 4.12 0.43
C TRP A 356 -8.30 4.93 -0.57
N VAL A 357 -8.68 4.31 -1.69
CA VAL A 357 -9.82 4.77 -2.50
C VAL A 357 -11.14 4.77 -1.70
N ALA A 358 -11.21 3.97 -0.62
CA ALA A 358 -12.27 3.98 0.38
C ALA A 358 -11.75 3.59 1.77
N GLY A 359 -12.51 3.95 2.81
CA GLY A 359 -12.34 3.44 4.17
C GLY A 359 -11.33 4.17 5.05
N PHE A 360 -10.55 5.13 4.52
CA PHE A 360 -9.61 5.89 5.34
C PHE A 360 -10.33 6.70 6.44
N PRO A 361 -9.87 6.65 7.71
CA PRO A 361 -10.61 7.22 8.82
C PRO A 361 -10.30 8.71 9.03
N PHE A 362 -10.71 9.57 8.08
CA PHE A 362 -10.47 11.02 8.13
C PHE A 362 -10.87 11.65 9.46
N GLU A 363 -12.08 11.35 9.94
CA GLU A 363 -12.60 11.90 11.20
C GLU A 363 -11.74 11.49 12.40
N ALA A 364 -11.27 10.24 12.43
CA ALA A 364 -10.43 9.74 13.51
C ALA A 364 -9.05 10.41 13.53
N ILE A 365 -8.62 11.10 12.48
CA ILE A 365 -7.39 11.90 12.47
C ILE A 365 -7.66 13.41 12.45
N GLY A 366 -8.91 13.83 12.72
CA GLY A 366 -9.30 15.24 12.86
C GLY A 366 -9.47 15.98 11.53
N LEU A 367 -9.92 15.28 10.49
CA LEU A 367 -10.12 15.84 9.15
C LEU A 367 -11.55 15.63 8.64
N SER A 368 -11.97 16.51 7.74
CA SER A 368 -13.21 16.28 6.99
C SER A 368 -13.07 15.09 6.01
N ASP A 369 -14.18 14.38 5.81
CA ASP A 369 -14.25 13.20 4.94
C ASP A 369 -14.12 13.58 3.45
N LYS A 370 -12.99 13.21 2.84
CA LYS A 370 -12.70 13.49 1.43
C LYS A 370 -13.43 12.58 0.45
N TYR A 371 -14.05 11.49 0.92
CA TYR A 371 -14.96 10.71 0.08
C TYR A 371 -16.26 11.49 -0.21
N LYS A 372 -16.47 12.66 0.38
CA LYS A 372 -17.60 13.55 0.05
C LYS A 372 -17.22 14.69 -0.90
N ALA A 373 -15.93 14.88 -1.17
CA ALA A 373 -15.42 15.94 -2.04
C ALA A 373 -15.54 15.54 -3.52
N GLU A 374 -15.81 16.52 -4.38
CA GLU A 374 -15.87 16.30 -5.83
C GLU A 374 -14.50 15.90 -6.38
N ILE A 375 -14.43 14.83 -7.18
CA ILE A 375 -13.20 14.39 -7.83
C ILE A 375 -12.98 15.18 -9.13
N VAL A 376 -12.18 16.23 -9.04
CA VAL A 376 -11.92 17.14 -10.18
C VAL A 376 -11.31 16.47 -11.40
N ALA A 377 -10.56 15.39 -11.22
CA ALA A 377 -10.03 14.58 -12.32
C ALA A 377 -11.16 14.17 -13.29
N ILE A 378 -12.31 13.79 -12.74
CA ILE A 378 -13.47 13.35 -13.52
C ILE A 378 -14.27 14.57 -13.98
N SER A 379 -14.66 15.44 -13.05
CA SER A 379 -15.61 16.53 -13.35
C SER A 379 -15.06 17.63 -14.24
N ARG A 380 -13.75 17.92 -14.15
CA ARG A 380 -13.09 19.02 -14.87
C ARG A 380 -12.08 18.56 -15.91
N PHE A 381 -11.43 17.43 -15.68
CA PHE A 381 -10.32 16.96 -16.52
C PHE A 381 -10.65 15.74 -17.38
N GLY A 382 -11.89 15.26 -17.30
CA GLY A 382 -12.43 14.26 -18.22
C GLY A 382 -11.94 12.84 -17.98
N PHE A 383 -11.22 12.56 -16.90
CA PHE A 383 -10.84 11.19 -16.52
C PHE A 383 -12.09 10.34 -16.28
N ALA A 384 -12.00 9.06 -16.65
CA ALA A 384 -13.01 8.06 -16.33
C ALA A 384 -12.50 7.13 -15.22
N TYR A 385 -13.31 6.15 -14.85
CA TYR A 385 -12.93 5.09 -13.93
C TYR A 385 -13.54 3.78 -14.42
N ASP A 386 -12.98 2.66 -13.97
CA ASP A 386 -13.41 1.33 -14.41
C ASP A 386 -13.96 0.48 -13.26
N ARG A 387 -14.32 -0.76 -13.57
CA ARG A 387 -14.83 -1.72 -12.58
C ARG A 387 -13.79 -2.10 -11.54
N ALA A 388 -12.50 -2.07 -11.88
CA ALA A 388 -11.44 -2.41 -10.93
C ALA A 388 -11.30 -1.32 -9.87
N TYR A 389 -11.42 -0.04 -10.26
CA TYR A 389 -11.44 1.09 -9.33
C TYR A 389 -12.62 1.01 -8.35
N ILE A 390 -13.82 0.69 -8.84
CA ILE A 390 -15.00 0.48 -7.98
C ILE A 390 -14.84 -0.75 -7.09
N ALA A 391 -14.27 -1.85 -7.60
CA ALA A 391 -14.02 -3.04 -6.81
C ALA A 391 -13.03 -2.77 -5.66
N ALA A 392 -11.99 -1.96 -5.91
CA ALA A 392 -11.05 -1.54 -4.87
C ALA A 392 -11.71 -0.70 -3.76
N ALA A 393 -12.78 0.03 -4.10
CA ALA A 393 -13.63 0.76 -3.15
C ALA A 393 -14.69 -0.10 -2.44
N GLY A 394 -14.63 -1.42 -2.55
CA GLY A 394 -15.64 -2.33 -1.96
C GLY A 394 -16.88 -2.54 -2.83
N GLY A 395 -16.80 -2.21 -4.12
CA GLY A 395 -17.85 -2.52 -5.11
C GLY A 395 -18.98 -1.49 -5.20
N LYS A 396 -18.84 -0.33 -4.55
CA LYS A 396 -19.85 0.74 -4.54
C LYS A 396 -19.23 2.09 -4.90
N THR A 397 -20.06 2.95 -5.49
CA THR A 397 -19.74 4.38 -5.64
C THR A 397 -19.85 5.09 -4.28
N TRP A 398 -19.22 6.25 -4.19
CA TRP A 398 -19.25 7.12 -3.02
C TRP A 398 -19.67 8.55 -3.41
N PRO A 399 -20.11 9.38 -2.44
CA PRO A 399 -20.72 10.67 -2.76
C PRO A 399 -19.85 11.60 -3.61
N GLY A 400 -18.54 11.63 -3.37
CA GLY A 400 -17.60 12.43 -4.14
C GLY A 400 -17.50 12.04 -5.63
N LEU A 401 -17.56 10.74 -5.91
CA LEU A 401 -17.56 10.21 -7.26
C LEU A 401 -18.86 10.54 -8.00
N GLU A 402 -19.99 10.40 -7.31
CA GLU A 402 -21.32 10.73 -7.85
C GLU A 402 -21.45 12.22 -8.15
N LYS A 403 -20.95 13.08 -7.25
CA LYS A 403 -20.86 14.53 -7.47
C LYS A 403 -20.04 14.86 -8.71
N ALA A 404 -18.90 14.20 -8.91
CA ALA A 404 -18.04 14.46 -10.05
C ALA A 404 -18.71 14.11 -11.39
N GLU A 405 -19.38 12.96 -11.46
CA GLU A 405 -20.16 12.54 -12.63
C GLU A 405 -21.34 13.49 -12.90
N ALA A 406 -22.04 13.92 -11.85
CA ALA A 406 -23.13 14.90 -11.98
C ALA A 406 -22.61 16.26 -12.47
N ALA A 407 -21.51 16.76 -11.94
CA ALA A 407 -20.89 18.01 -12.33
C ALA A 407 -20.43 18.00 -13.80
N LEU A 408 -19.86 16.89 -14.27
CA LEU A 408 -19.48 16.71 -15.67
C LEU A 408 -20.71 16.76 -16.60
N ARG A 409 -21.79 16.05 -16.25
CA ARG A 409 -23.05 16.06 -17.02
C ARG A 409 -23.68 17.45 -17.05
N GLU A 410 -23.63 18.17 -15.93
CA GLU A 410 -24.14 19.53 -15.82
C GLU A 410 -23.34 20.52 -16.66
N SER A 411 -22.01 20.39 -16.64
CA SER A 411 -21.11 21.16 -17.51
C SER A 411 -21.45 20.96 -18.99
N ALA A 412 -21.54 19.71 -19.42
CA ALA A 412 -21.91 19.35 -20.79
C ALA A 412 -23.29 19.91 -21.18
N ARG A 413 -24.28 19.81 -20.28
CA ARG A 413 -25.64 20.35 -20.47
C ARG A 413 -25.63 21.86 -20.64
N ARG A 414 -24.93 22.60 -19.77
CA ARG A 414 -24.82 24.07 -19.85
C ARG A 414 -24.13 24.53 -21.13
N ALA A 415 -23.16 23.77 -21.60
CA ALA A 415 -22.46 24.03 -22.86
C ALA A 415 -23.20 23.48 -24.11
N ALA A 416 -24.41 22.92 -23.94
CA ALA A 416 -25.21 22.31 -25.00
C ALA A 416 -24.42 21.30 -25.87
N ARG A 417 -23.52 20.52 -25.25
CA ARG A 417 -22.65 19.56 -25.93
C ARG A 417 -22.75 18.15 -25.32
N PRO A 418 -22.41 17.09 -26.07
CA PRO A 418 -22.30 15.75 -25.51
C PRO A 418 -21.26 15.68 -24.38
N VAL A 419 -21.48 14.80 -23.39
CA VAL A 419 -20.56 14.59 -22.25
C VAL A 419 -19.15 14.24 -22.72
N GLU A 420 -19.02 13.46 -23.79
CA GLU A 420 -17.71 13.09 -24.35
C GLU A 420 -16.94 14.29 -24.91
N ASP A 421 -17.64 15.32 -25.38
CA ASP A 421 -17.01 16.55 -25.87
C ASP A 421 -16.48 17.38 -24.71
N ASP A 422 -17.22 17.40 -23.60
CA ASP A 422 -16.80 18.00 -22.32
C ASP A 422 -15.56 17.28 -21.77
N ARG A 423 -15.55 15.94 -21.77
CA ARG A 423 -14.37 15.13 -21.38
C ARG A 423 -13.15 15.47 -22.24
N ARG A 424 -13.32 15.59 -23.56
CA ARG A 424 -12.21 15.96 -24.47
C ARG A 424 -11.70 17.38 -24.21
N ALA A 425 -12.58 18.33 -23.89
CA ALA A 425 -12.19 19.68 -23.52
C ALA A 425 -11.41 19.71 -22.20
N GLY A 426 -11.92 19.04 -21.16
CA GLY A 426 -11.24 18.89 -19.87
C GLY A 426 -9.87 18.24 -19.99
N TRP A 427 -9.77 17.20 -20.82
CA TRP A 427 -8.51 16.51 -21.10
C TRP A 427 -7.44 17.44 -21.69
N ARG A 428 -7.82 18.36 -22.59
CA ARG A 428 -6.87 19.35 -23.14
C ARG A 428 -6.32 20.27 -22.06
N SER A 429 -7.17 20.73 -21.16
CA SER A 429 -6.79 21.57 -20.00
C SER A 429 -5.85 20.83 -19.06
N PHE A 430 -6.11 19.54 -18.79
CA PHE A 430 -5.17 18.70 -18.04
C PHE A 430 -3.83 18.55 -18.75
N GLN A 431 -3.83 18.26 -20.05
CA GLN A 431 -2.58 18.09 -20.82
C GLN A 431 -1.72 19.35 -20.82
N GLN A 432 -2.34 20.53 -20.78
CA GLN A 432 -1.65 21.81 -20.65
C GLN A 432 -0.93 21.92 -19.30
N ALA A 433 -1.68 21.74 -18.20
CA ALA A 433 -1.11 21.77 -16.85
C ALA A 433 -0.05 20.69 -16.64
N TYR A 434 -0.30 19.46 -17.10
CA TYR A 434 0.59 18.32 -16.98
C TYR A 434 1.92 18.52 -17.73
N ARG A 435 1.89 19.05 -18.97
CA ARG A 435 3.11 19.38 -19.72
C ARG A 435 3.94 20.45 -19.02
N LYS A 436 3.28 21.51 -18.54
CA LYS A 436 3.95 22.61 -17.83
C LYS A 436 4.59 22.12 -16.53
N GLN A 437 3.91 21.24 -15.79
CA GLN A 437 4.46 20.61 -14.60
C GLN A 437 5.64 19.67 -14.93
N LEU A 438 5.58 18.85 -15.97
CA LEU A 438 6.72 17.99 -16.33
C LEU A 438 7.98 18.78 -16.70
N ALA A 439 7.82 19.93 -17.37
CA ALA A 439 8.95 20.78 -17.76
C ALA A 439 9.73 21.33 -16.55
N ILE A 440 9.07 21.56 -15.41
CA ILE A 440 9.75 22.02 -14.18
C ILE A 440 10.55 20.90 -13.52
N ALA A 441 10.04 19.66 -13.59
CA ALA A 441 10.72 18.49 -13.04
C ALA A 441 11.96 18.13 -13.85
N SER A 442 11.89 18.21 -15.18
CA SER A 442 13.05 17.96 -16.07
C SER A 442 14.12 19.05 -16.01
N SER A 443 13.83 20.22 -15.44
CA SER A 443 14.82 21.30 -15.26
C SER A 443 15.71 21.12 -14.03
N GLN A 444 15.51 20.03 -13.27
CA GLN A 444 16.24 19.71 -12.04
C GLN A 444 17.23 18.54 -12.17
N GLU A 445 17.18 17.80 -13.30
CA GLU A 445 18.22 16.82 -13.71
C GLU A 445 19.25 17.52 -14.59
#